data_AF-A0A657ANA2-F1
#
_entry.id   AF-A0A657ANA2-F1
#
_cell.length_a   1.000
_cell.length_b   1.000
_cell.length_c   1.000
_cell.angle_alpha   90.00
_cell.angle_beta   90.00
_cell.angle_gamma   90.00
#
_symmetry.space_group_name_H-M   'P 1'
#
loop_
_entity.id
_entity.type
_entity.pdbx_description
1 polymer ?
#
loop_
_entity_poly.entity_id
_entity_poly.type
_entity_poly.pdbx_seq_one_letter_code
_entity_poly.pdbx_strand_id
1 'polypeptide(L)' 'MNVNTVLQTGIQGLQQGQEGMQKAATEIVNASTVSNSEGSSSSVIEPIVDLKLYERSVEASAQVVKTADEVLGTLLDTLA' A
#
# COMPACT_ATOMS: atom_id res chain seq x y z
N MET A 1 2.10 -17.38 16.90
CA MET A 1 2.22 -16.59 15.65
C MET A 1 3.70 -16.45 15.37
N ASN A 2 4.18 -16.95 14.23
CA ASN A 2 5.61 -17.01 13.92
C ASN A 2 6.00 -15.73 13.15
N VAL A 3 7.20 -15.18 13.36
CA VAL A 3 7.63 -13.94 12.66
C VAL A 3 7.58 -14.11 11.14
N ASN A 4 7.81 -15.35 10.67
CA ASN A 4 7.63 -15.74 9.28
C ASN A 4 6.20 -15.47 8.75
N THR A 5 5.16 -15.77 9.55
CA THR A 5 3.76 -15.50 9.17
C THR A 5 3.44 -14.00 9.09
N VAL A 6 4.04 -13.18 9.96
CA VAL A 6 3.85 -11.72 9.96
C VAL A 6 4.57 -11.06 8.79
N LEU A 7 5.78 -11.53 8.47
CA LEU A 7 6.54 -11.09 7.30
C LEU A 7 5.80 -11.43 6.00
N GLN A 8 5.25 -12.64 5.90
CA GLN A 8 4.47 -13.08 4.75
C GLN A 8 3.19 -12.25 4.57
N THR A 9 2.46 -11.96 5.65
CA THR A 9 1.30 -11.06 5.61
C THR A 9 1.69 -9.63 5.21
N GLY A 10 2.81 -9.11 5.72
CA GLY A 10 3.33 -7.80 5.34
C GLY A 10 3.69 -7.73 3.85
N ILE A 11 4.42 -8.72 3.33
CA ILE A 11 4.77 -8.79 1.90
C ILE A 11 3.52 -8.93 1.03
N GLN A 12 2.55 -9.73 1.46
CA GLN A 12 1.29 -9.89 0.72
C GLN A 12 0.46 -8.59 0.70
N GLY A 13 0.42 -7.85 1.81
CA GLY A 13 -0.20 -6.53 1.87
C GLY A 13 0.50 -5.49 1.01
N LEU A 14 1.84 -5.55 0.91
CA LEU A 14 2.61 -4.71 -0.01
C LEU A 14 2.27 -5.01 -1.48
N GLN A 15 2.20 -6.29 -1.86
CA GLN A 15 1.84 -6.70 -3.23
C GLN A 15 0.42 -6.25 -3.59
N GLN A 16 -0.55 -6.47 -2.69
CA GLN A 16 -1.94 -6.05 -2.89
C GLN A 16 -2.07 -4.53 -2.99
N GLY A 17 -1.37 -3.79 -2.12
CA GLY A 17 -1.37 -2.33 -2.16
C GLY A 17 -0.71 -1.78 -3.42
N GLN A 18 0.35 -2.42 -3.92
CA GLN A 18 1.01 -2.04 -5.17
C GLN A 18 0.09 -2.25 -6.39
N GLU A 19 -0.62 -3.38 -6.47
CA GLU A 19 -1.62 -3.61 -7.51
C GLU A 19 -2.77 -2.59 -7.45
N GLY A 20 -3.25 -2.27 -6.25
CA GLY A 20 -4.27 -1.25 -6.03
C GLY A 20 -3.83 0.15 -6.48
N MET A 21 -2.61 0.55 -6.12
CA MET A 21 -2.03 1.83 -6.57
C MET A 21 -1.88 1.88 -8.10
N GLN A 22 -1.46 0.80 -8.76
CA GLN A 22 -1.33 0.75 -10.21
C GLN A 22 -2.69 0.97 -10.90
N LYS A 23 -3.74 0.34 -10.38
CA LYS A 23 -5.11 0.50 -10.89
C LYS A 23 -5.62 1.92 -10.69
N ALA A 24 -5.51 2.45 -9.47
CA ALA A 24 -5.91 3.82 -9.16
C ALA A 24 -5.14 4.84 -9.99
N ALA A 25 -3.83 4.67 -10.19
CA ALA A 25 -3.04 5.54 -11.08
C ALA A 25 -3.54 5.51 -12.53
N THR A 26 -3.90 4.33 -13.04
CA THR A 26 -4.47 4.18 -14.40
C THR A 26 -5.83 4.87 -14.49
N GLU A 27 -6.65 4.77 -13.45
CA GLU A 27 -7.95 5.39 -13.36
C GLU A 27 -7.87 6.93 -13.26
N ILE A 28 -6.87 7.48 -12.57
CA ILE A 28 -6.58 8.93 -12.59
C ILE A 28 -6.29 9.40 -14.01
N VAL A 29 -5.45 8.68 -14.75
CA VAL A 29 -5.10 9.04 -16.14
C VAL A 29 -6.34 8.97 -17.04
N ASN A 30 -7.15 7.92 -16.91
CA ASN A 30 -8.40 7.79 -17.66
C ASN A 30 -9.41 8.88 -17.29
N ALA A 31 -9.62 9.15 -16.01
CA ALA A 31 -10.49 10.21 -15.53
C ALA A 31 -10.00 11.60 -16.00
N SER A 32 -8.69 11.82 -16.04
CA SER A 32 -8.09 13.06 -16.54
C SER A 32 -8.28 13.25 -18.05
N THR A 33 -8.34 12.17 -18.85
CA THR A 33 -8.56 12.27 -20.31
C THR A 33 -10.03 12.43 -20.69
N VAL A 34 -10.96 11.90 -19.86
CA VAL A 34 -12.42 12.03 -20.06
C VAL A 34 -12.97 13.37 -19.53
N SER A 35 -12.21 14.09 -18.69
CA SER A 35 -12.62 15.35 -18.03
C SER A 35 -12.76 16.59 -18.95
N ASN A 36 -12.58 16.47 -20.28
CA ASN A 36 -12.76 17.59 -21.21
C ASN A 36 -14.24 17.93 -21.52
N SER A 37 -15.19 17.43 -20.71
CA SER A 37 -16.62 17.72 -20.82
C SER A 37 -17.16 18.18 -19.45
N GLU A 38 -17.09 19.50 -19.23
CA GLU A 38 -17.77 20.42 -18.28
C GLU A 38 -18.46 19.95 -16.96
N GLY A 39 -18.18 18.78 -16.38
CA GLY A 39 -18.85 18.36 -15.13
C GLY A 39 -18.13 17.34 -14.22
N SER A 40 -16.89 16.95 -14.52
CA SER A 40 -16.31 15.70 -14.00
C SER A 40 -15.22 15.85 -12.92
N SER A 41 -15.11 16.97 -12.20
CA SER A 41 -14.09 17.13 -11.14
C SER A 41 -14.17 16.04 -10.05
N SER A 42 -15.35 15.49 -9.78
CA SER A 42 -15.55 14.35 -8.88
C SER A 42 -14.90 13.04 -9.38
N SER A 43 -14.74 12.87 -10.70
CA SER A 43 -14.23 11.64 -11.33
C SER A 43 -12.74 11.40 -11.07
N VAL A 44 -11.97 12.46 -10.79
CA VAL A 44 -10.53 12.35 -10.50
C VAL A 44 -10.27 12.28 -8.99
N ILE A 45 -11.20 12.79 -8.17
CA ILE A 45 -11.06 12.82 -6.70
C ILE A 45 -11.14 11.40 -6.12
N GLU A 46 -12.10 10.60 -6.56
CA GLU A 46 -12.28 9.21 -6.12
C GLU A 46 -11.02 8.35 -6.33
N PRO A 47 -10.43 8.26 -7.54
CA PRO A 47 -9.23 7.47 -7.74
C PRO A 47 -8.00 8.05 -7.04
N ILE A 48 -7.93 9.37 -6.76
CA ILE A 48 -6.86 9.95 -5.92
C ILE A 48 -7.00 9.52 -4.46
N VAL A 49 -8.22 9.52 -3.92
CA VAL A 49 -8.50 9.05 -2.55
C VAL A 49 -8.17 7.56 -2.43
N ASP A 50 -8.54 6.76 -3.41
CA ASP A 50 -8.20 5.34 -3.45
C ASP A 50 -6.68 5.12 -3.52
N LEU A 51 -5.96 5.91 -4.32
CA LEU A 51 -4.51 5.85 -4.38
C LEU A 51 -3.88 6.15 -3.01
N LYS A 52 -4.39 7.15 -2.30
CA LYS A 52 -3.97 7.48 -0.93
C LYS A 52 -4.29 6.38 0.08
N LEU A 53 -5.43 5.72 -0.06
CA LEU A 53 -5.80 4.57 0.77
C LEU A 53 -4.82 3.40 0.58
N TYR A 54 -4.51 3.06 -0.68
CA TYR A 54 -3.54 2.01 -0.98
C TYR A 54 -2.12 2.37 -0.53
N GLU A 55 -1.70 3.63 -0.71
CA GLU A 55 -0.43 4.13 -0.18
C GLU A 55 -0.32 3.89 1.34
N ARG A 56 -1.39 4.20 2.09
CA ARG A 56 -1.43 3.99 3.55
C ARG A 56 -1.42 2.51 3.93
N SER A 57 -2.07 1.66 3.13
CA SER A 57 -2.04 0.19 3.30
C SER A 57 -0.63 -0.37 3.09
N VAL A 58 0.08 0.11 2.06
CA VAL A 58 1.47 -0.26 1.79
C VAL A 58 2.36 0.20 2.94
N GLU A 59 2.20 1.43 3.41
CA GLU A 59 2.98 1.96 4.54
C GLU A 59 2.75 1.15 5.83
N ALA A 60 1.50 0.79 6.14
CA ALA A 60 1.19 -0.06 7.28
C ALA A 60 1.83 -1.45 7.14
N SER A 61 1.79 -2.03 5.94
CA SER A 61 2.44 -3.32 5.66
C SER A 61 3.96 -3.24 5.77
N ALA A 62 4.57 -2.14 5.31
CA ALA A 62 6.00 -1.87 5.47
C ALA A 62 6.39 -1.73 6.95
N GLN A 63 5.55 -1.07 7.75
CA GLN A 63 5.76 -0.96 9.20
C GLN A 63 5.70 -2.34 9.87
N VAL A 64 4.78 -3.22 9.47
CA VAL A 64 4.72 -4.60 9.97
C VAL A 64 6.01 -5.36 9.65
N VAL A 65 6.48 -5.30 8.40
CA VAL A 65 7.76 -5.92 7.99
C VAL A 65 8.93 -5.37 8.81
N LYS A 66 8.99 -4.05 9.01
CA LYS A 66 10.02 -3.41 9.84
C LYS A 66 9.99 -3.87 11.28
N THR A 67 8.82 -3.92 11.91
CA THR A 67 8.69 -4.41 13.29
C THR A 67 9.06 -5.89 13.41
N ALA A 68 8.76 -6.69 12.39
CA ALA A 68 9.19 -8.09 12.35
C ALA A 68 10.72 -8.21 12.28
N ASP A 69 11.38 -7.36 11.48
CA ASP A 69 12.85 -7.29 11.40
C ASP A 69 13.49 -6.82 12.71
N GLU A 70 12.94 -5.78 13.34
CA GLU A 70 13.39 -5.29 14.64
C GLU A 70 13.25 -6.38 15.72
N VAL A 71 12.13 -7.12 15.76
CA VAL A 71 11.96 -8.24 16.69
C VAL A 71 12.98 -9.34 16.42
N LEU A 72 13.26 -9.70 15.17
CA LEU A 72 14.33 -10.65 14.84
C LEU A 72 15.71 -10.15 15.30
N GLY A 73 16.01 -8.88 15.08
CA GLY A 73 17.23 -8.24 15.56
C GLY A 73 17.37 -8.33 17.08
N THR A 74 16.30 -8.02 17.82
CA THR A 74 16.31 -8.14 19.29
C THR A 74 16.47 -9.58 19.76
N LEU A 75 15.87 -10.57 19.06
CA LEU A 75 16.06 -11.99 19.38
C LEU A 75 17.51 -12.42 19.14
N LEU A 76 18.14 -11.97 18.06
CA LEU A 76 19.55 -12.23 17.79
C LEU A 76 20.47 -11.60 18.86
N ASP A 77 20.18 -10.38 19.29
CA ASP A 77 20.95 -9.67 20.32
C ASP A 77 20.85 -10.36 21.69
N THR A 78 19.69 -10.92 22.04
CA THR A 78 19.52 -11.68 23.29
C THR A 78 20.19 -13.06 23.29
N LEU A 79 20.51 -13.60 22.12
CA LEU A 79 21.17 -14.91 21.96
C LEU A 79 22.71 -14.80 21.88
N ALA A 80 23.23 -13.61 21.55
CA ALA A 80 24.66 -13.31 21.47
C ALA A 80 25.25 -13.05 22.87
#